data_AF-A0A3C0AW22-F1
#
_entry.id   AF-A0A3C0AW22-F1
#
_cell.length_a   1.000
_cell.length_b   1.000
_cell.length_c   1.000
_cell.angle_alpha   90.00
_cell.angle_beta   90.00
_cell.angle_gamma   90.00
#
_symmetry.space_group_name_H-M   'P 1'
#
loop_
_entity.id
_entity.type
_entity.pdbx_description
1 polymer ?
#
loop_
_entity_poly.entity_id
_entity_poly.type
_entity_poly.pdbx_seq_one_letter_code
_entity_poly.pdbx_strand_id
1 'polypeptide(L)'
;GKSSLINMLTNHKNLAKTSGRPGKTQLINHFKINNNWFLVDLPGYGYAKVSKKTKSVFQQFITDYFETREQLVCAFVLIDIRHEAQNIDIEFMAYMGESEIPFCIIFTKADKISKTKIDSHIAAYKKQM
;
A
#
# COMPACT_ATOMS: atom_id res chain seq x y z
N GLY A 1 -4.02 -5.38 -6.28
CA GLY A 1 -3.26 -4.17 -6.60
C GLY A 1 -1.78 -4.45 -6.46
N LYS A 2 -1.30 -4.54 -5.22
CA LYS A 2 0.11 -4.69 -4.84
C LYS A 2 0.89 -5.80 -5.56
N SER A 3 0.49 -7.07 -5.44
CA SER A 3 1.21 -8.18 -6.09
C SER A 3 1.26 -8.04 -7.63
N SER A 4 0.18 -7.54 -8.24
CA SER A 4 0.14 -7.30 -9.69
C SER A 4 1.11 -6.19 -10.11
N LEU A 5 1.20 -5.12 -9.30
CA LEU A 5 2.15 -4.03 -9.53
C LEU A 5 3.61 -4.52 -9.41
N ILE A 6 3.91 -5.34 -8.39
CA ILE A 6 5.25 -5.93 -8.21
C ILE A 6 5.64 -6.78 -9.43
N ASN A 7 4.75 -7.65 -9.89
CA ASN A 7 5.03 -8.50 -11.06
C ASN A 7 5.24 -7.69 -12.34
N MET A 8 4.49 -6.59 -12.49
CA MET A 8 4.66 -5.65 -13.60
C MET A 8 6.01 -4.92 -13.54
N LEU A 9 6.37 -4.38 -12.38
CA LEU A 9 7.63 -3.64 -12.18
C LEU A 9 8.86 -4.54 -12.32
N THR A 10 8.75 -5.82 -11.94
CA THR A 10 9.86 -6.78 -12.01
C THR A 10 9.87 -7.60 -13.30
N ASN A 11 8.92 -7.35 -14.22
CA ASN A 11 8.70 -8.13 -15.44
C ASN A 11 8.67 -9.65 -15.19
N HIS A 12 8.13 -10.07 -14.04
CA HIS A 12 8.12 -11.46 -13.60
C HIS A 12 6.71 -11.87 -13.14
N LYS A 13 6.05 -12.72 -13.93
CA LYS A 13 4.60 -13.00 -13.79
C LYS A 13 4.17 -13.61 -12.46
N ASN A 14 5.07 -14.27 -11.73
CA ASN A 14 4.76 -15.04 -10.52
C ASN A 14 5.68 -14.73 -9.33
N LEU A 15 6.36 -13.57 -9.32
CA LEU A 15 7.26 -13.22 -8.22
C LEU A 15 6.48 -12.97 -6.92
N ALA A 16 5.49 -12.09 -6.98
CA ALA A 16 4.52 -11.87 -5.92
C ALA A 16 3.25 -12.67 -6.21
N LYS A 17 2.81 -13.49 -5.22
CA LYS A 17 1.58 -14.27 -5.35
C LYS A 17 0.37 -13.33 -5.41
N THR A 18 -0.31 -13.29 -6.55
CA THR A 18 -1.57 -12.56 -6.73
C THR A 18 -2.73 -13.43 -6.25
N SER A 19 -3.42 -13.04 -5.17
CA SER A 19 -4.67 -13.69 -4.76
C SER A 19 -5.85 -12.74 -4.87
N GLY A 20 -6.96 -13.20 -5.45
CA GLY A 20 -8.19 -12.40 -5.57
C GLY A 20 -8.91 -12.15 -4.24
N ARG A 21 -8.57 -12.91 -3.18
CA ARG A 21 -9.12 -12.70 -1.84
C ARG A 21 -8.27 -11.69 -1.05
N PRO A 22 -8.85 -10.59 -0.57
CA PRO A 22 -8.21 -9.74 0.42
C PRO A 22 -7.87 -10.61 1.66
N GLY A 23 -6.62 -10.62 2.12
CA GLY A 23 -6.26 -11.07 3.49
C GLY A 23 -5.00 -11.90 3.59
N LYS A 24 -4.41 -12.28 2.45
CA LYS A 24 -3.45 -13.40 2.43
C LYS A 24 -2.01 -13.04 2.72
N THR A 25 -1.56 -11.83 2.39
CA THR A 25 -0.20 -11.39 2.77
C THR A 25 -0.22 -11.08 4.26
N GLN A 26 0.25 -12.04 5.07
CA GLN A 26 0.43 -11.89 6.53
C GLN A 26 1.89 -11.66 6.93
N LEU A 27 2.80 -11.89 5.98
CA LEU A 27 4.25 -11.76 6.15
C LEU A 27 4.75 -10.57 5.35
N ILE A 28 5.87 -10.01 5.78
CA ILE A 28 6.62 -9.02 5.01
C ILE A 28 7.49 -9.77 4.00
N ASN A 29 7.21 -9.64 2.70
CA ASN A 29 8.02 -10.31 1.68
C ASN A 29 9.10 -9.37 1.15
N HIS A 30 10.34 -9.83 1.14
CA HIS A 30 11.47 -9.08 0.61
C HIS A 30 11.88 -9.65 -0.75
N PHE A 31 11.85 -8.82 -1.78
CA PHE A 31 12.28 -9.17 -3.13
C PHE A 31 13.60 -8.46 -3.42
N LYS A 32 14.69 -9.21 -3.57
CA LYS A 32 16.00 -8.65 -3.93
C LYS A 32 16.00 -8.30 -5.42
N ILE A 33 16.16 -7.03 -5.75
CA ILE A 33 16.14 -6.52 -7.12
C ILE A 33 17.56 -6.23 -7.59
N ASN A 34 17.95 -6.81 -8.73
CA ASN A 34 19.27 -6.64 -9.36
C ASN A 34 20.44 -6.83 -8.38
N ASN A 35 20.25 -7.67 -7.36
CA ASN A 35 21.18 -7.89 -6.25
C ASN A 35 21.61 -6.64 -5.45
N ASN A 36 20.95 -5.50 -5.64
CA ASN A 36 21.40 -4.21 -5.10
C ASN A 36 20.45 -3.62 -4.04
N TRP A 37 19.14 -3.78 -4.21
CA TRP A 37 18.15 -3.20 -3.30
C TRP A 37 16.96 -4.14 -3.09
N PHE A 38 16.10 -3.82 -2.13
CA PHE A 38 14.93 -4.64 -1.80
C PHE A 38 13.65 -3.89 -2.12
N LEU A 39 12.77 -4.55 -2.88
CA LEU A 39 11.36 -4.20 -2.96
C LEU A 39 10.60 -4.99 -1.90
N VAL A 40 9.93 -4.30 -0.98
CA VAL A 40 9.29 -4.93 0.18
C VAL A 40 7.78 -4.87 0.09
N ASP A 41 7.15 -6.02 0.25
CA ASP A 41 5.72 -6.22 0.18
C ASP A 41 5.15 -6.35 1.60
N LEU A 42 4.65 -5.24 2.13
CA LEU A 42 4.01 -5.21 3.43
C LEU A 42 2.59 -5.81 3.39
N PRO A 43 2.09 -6.37 4.50
CA PRO A 43 0.68 -6.69 4.66
C PRO A 43 -0.18 -5.41 4.50
N GLY A 44 -1.39 -5.56 3.96
CA GLY A 44 -2.28 -4.41 3.74
C GLY A 44 -2.89 -3.90 5.05
N TYR A 45 -2.89 -2.59 5.27
CA TYR A 45 -3.46 -1.95 6.47
C TYR A 45 -5.00 -1.93 6.48
N GLY A 46 -5.64 -2.00 5.31
CA GLY A 46 -7.10 -1.82 5.13
C GLY A 46 -8.00 -3.04 5.37
N TYR A 47 -7.60 -4.06 6.14
CA TYR A 47 -8.39 -5.30 6.18
C TYR A 47 -9.75 -5.17 6.89
N ALA A 48 -10.83 -5.20 6.11
CA ALA A 48 -12.22 -5.19 6.59
C ALA A 48 -12.70 -6.52 7.24
N LYS A 49 -11.98 -7.63 7.06
CA LYS A 49 -12.43 -8.99 7.45
C LYS A 49 -11.52 -9.72 8.47
N VAL A 50 -10.59 -9.03 9.10
CA VAL A 50 -9.76 -9.62 10.16
C VAL A 50 -10.22 -9.12 11.53
N SER A 51 -10.06 -9.97 12.55
CA SER A 51 -10.46 -9.64 13.93
C SER A 51 -9.80 -8.35 14.42
N LYS A 52 -10.43 -7.62 15.35
CA LYS A 52 -9.85 -6.41 15.95
C LYS A 52 -8.43 -6.64 16.48
N LYS A 53 -8.21 -7.79 17.15
CA LYS A 53 -6.89 -8.22 17.64
C LYS A 53 -5.88 -8.36 16.51
N THR A 54 -6.26 -9.02 15.42
CA THR A 54 -5.40 -9.19 14.25
C THR A 54 -5.08 -7.84 13.60
N LYS A 55 -6.05 -6.92 13.48
CA LYS A 55 -5.79 -5.56 12.97
C LYS A 55 -4.76 -4.81 13.80
N SER A 56 -4.90 -4.82 15.12
CA SER A 56 -3.98 -4.15 16.04
C SER A 56 -2.56 -4.71 15.94
N VAL A 57 -2.40 -6.04 15.87
CA VAL A 57 -1.10 -6.69 15.70
C VAL A 57 -0.47 -6.32 14.34
N PHE A 58 -1.26 -6.28 13.27
CA PHE A 58 -0.77 -5.86 11.95
C PHE A 58 -0.39 -4.38 11.91
N GLN A 59 -1.17 -3.52 12.57
CA GLN A 59 -0.84 -2.10 12.72
C GLN A 59 0.50 -1.97 13.45
N GLN A 60 0.69 -2.66 14.57
CA GLN A 60 1.96 -2.63 15.31
C GLN A 60 3.13 -3.09 14.44
N PHE A 61 3.02 -4.23 13.75
CA PHE A 61 4.11 -4.72 12.91
C PHE A 61 4.45 -3.78 11.74
N ILE A 62 3.46 -3.11 11.16
CA ILE A 62 3.68 -2.14 10.09
C ILE A 62 4.35 -0.89 10.65
N THR A 63 3.86 -0.37 11.78
CA THR A 63 4.47 0.75 12.51
C THR A 63 5.92 0.45 12.88
N ASP A 64 6.18 -0.68 13.54
CA ASP A 64 7.53 -1.11 13.91
C ASP A 64 8.46 -1.18 12.69
N TYR A 65 7.97 -1.71 11.56
CA TYR A 65 8.76 -1.75 10.33
C TYR A 65 9.12 -0.35 9.82
N PHE A 66 8.17 0.58 9.84
CA PHE A 66 8.41 1.94 9.37
C PHE A 66 9.34 2.73 10.29
N GLU A 67 9.22 2.56 11.61
CA GLU A 67 10.00 3.30 12.60
C GLU A 67 11.42 2.77 12.77
N THR A 68 11.63 1.46 12.63
CA THR A 68 12.94 0.84 12.92
C THR A 68 13.79 0.59 11.68
N ARG A 69 13.22 0.68 10.47
CA ARG A 69 13.92 0.32 9.23
C ARG A 69 14.70 1.50 8.65
N GLU A 70 15.94 1.67 9.12
CA GLU A 70 16.86 2.71 8.62
C GLU A 70 17.11 2.65 7.10
N GLN A 71 17.02 1.48 6.47
CA GLN A 71 17.23 1.33 5.02
C GLN A 71 15.99 1.68 4.19
N LEU A 72 14.87 2.07 4.82
CA LEU A 72 13.68 2.49 4.11
C LEU A 72 13.94 3.83 3.42
N VAL A 73 13.81 3.85 2.09
CA VAL A 73 13.99 5.06 1.29
C VAL A 73 12.65 5.74 0.99
N CYS A 74 11.64 4.95 0.62
CA CYS A 74 10.33 5.46 0.25
C CYS A 74 9.26 4.37 0.33
N ALA A 75 8.10 4.73 0.84
CA ALA A 75 6.91 3.88 0.86
C ALA A 75 6.00 4.15 -0.36
N PHE A 76 5.34 3.12 -0.86
CA PHE A 76 4.30 3.27 -1.89
C PHE A 76 2.93 2.94 -1.29
N VAL A 77 2.08 3.96 -1.15
CA VAL A 77 0.72 3.81 -0.64
C VAL A 77 -0.22 3.54 -1.81
N LEU A 78 -0.73 2.30 -1.90
CA LEU A 78 -1.59 1.87 -3.01
C LEU A 78 -3.07 2.04 -2.65
N ILE A 79 -3.74 2.95 -3.35
CA ILE A 79 -5.15 3.27 -3.17
C ILE A 79 -5.97 2.71 -4.34
N ASP A 80 -7.14 2.14 -4.09
CA ASP A 80 -8.06 1.70 -5.14
C ASP A 80 -8.97 2.87 -5.55
N ILE A 81 -8.70 3.48 -6.71
CA ILE A 81 -9.36 4.72 -7.14
C ILE A 81 -10.85 4.57 -7.41
N ARG A 82 -11.39 3.34 -7.45
CA ARG A 82 -12.82 3.11 -7.68
C ARG A 82 -13.68 3.56 -6.50
N HIS A 83 -13.08 3.67 -5.32
CA HIS A 83 -13.75 4.10 -4.10
C HIS A 83 -13.50 5.59 -3.84
N GLU A 84 -14.43 6.23 -3.15
CA GLU A 84 -14.21 7.58 -2.60
C GLU A 84 -13.09 7.55 -1.56
N ALA A 85 -12.57 8.73 -1.20
CA ALA A 85 -11.50 8.86 -0.23
C ALA A 85 -11.89 8.18 1.10
N GLN A 86 -11.11 7.19 1.52
CA GLN A 86 -11.40 6.42 2.72
C GLN A 86 -10.62 6.98 3.90
N ASN A 87 -11.28 7.19 5.04
CA ASN A 87 -10.61 7.69 6.26
C ASN A 87 -9.38 6.88 6.64
N ILE A 88 -9.42 5.55 6.46
CA ILE A 88 -8.27 4.69 6.75
C ILE A 88 -7.04 5.00 5.88
N ASP A 89 -7.22 5.43 4.64
CA ASP A 89 -6.13 5.82 3.76
C ASP A 89 -5.57 7.18 4.19
N ILE A 90 -6.46 8.12 4.57
CA ILE A 90 -6.10 9.46 5.04
C ILE A 90 -5.34 9.40 6.37
N GLU A 91 -5.86 8.66 7.35
CA GLU A 91 -5.21 8.44 8.65
C GLU A 91 -3.83 7.81 8.47
N PHE A 92 -3.70 6.84 7.56
CA PHE A 92 -2.41 6.20 7.29
C PHE A 92 -1.41 7.16 6.64
N MET A 93 -1.86 8.00 5.70
CA MET A 93 -1.00 9.01 5.08
C MET A 93 -0.62 10.13 6.06
N ALA A 94 -1.53 10.52 6.96
CA ALA A 94 -1.24 11.48 8.03
C ALA A 94 -0.15 10.94 8.97
N TYR A 95 -0.28 9.67 9.42
CA TYR A 95 0.76 8.99 10.20
C TYR A 95 2.11 8.98 9.47
N MET A 96 2.14 8.66 8.18
CA MET A 96 3.39 8.67 7.41
C MET A 96 4.03 10.06 7.36
N GLY A 97 3.22 11.12 7.24
CA GLY A 97 3.69 12.50 7.26
C GLY A 97 4.20 12.93 8.64
N GLU A 98 3.46 12.63 9.71
CA GLU A 98 3.84 12.93 11.10
C GLU A 98 5.13 12.20 11.52
N SER A 99 5.33 10.98 11.04
CA SER A 99 6.53 10.18 11.28
C SER A 99 7.69 10.48 10.31
N GLU A 100 7.56 11.52 9.47
CA GLU A 100 8.56 11.94 8.46
C GLU A 100 8.98 10.82 7.49
N ILE A 101 8.11 9.84 7.25
CA ILE A 101 8.38 8.73 6.35
C ILE A 101 8.11 9.18 4.91
N PRO A 102 9.10 9.17 4.00
CA PRO A 102 8.87 9.53 2.61
C PRO A 102 7.91 8.54 1.95
N PHE A 103 6.85 9.03 1.29
CA PHE A 103 5.91 8.17 0.58
C PHE A 103 5.39 8.76 -0.74
N CYS A 104 5.01 7.85 -1.65
CA CYS A 104 4.34 8.15 -2.90
C CYS A 104 2.96 7.48 -2.94
N ILE A 105 1.95 8.20 -3.41
CA ILE A 105 0.60 7.68 -3.59
C ILE A 105 0.46 7.06 -4.98
N ILE A 106 -0.01 5.82 -5.06
CA ILE A 106 -0.29 5.12 -6.31
C ILE A 106 -1.78 4.77 -6.38
N PHE A 107 -2.51 5.46 -7.25
CA PHE A 107 -3.89 5.14 -7.57
C PHE A 107 -3.96 3.95 -8.54
N THR A 108 -4.46 2.82 -8.03
CA THR A 108 -4.60 1.57 -8.78
C THR A 108 -6.02 1.41 -9.34
N LYS A 109 -6.17 0.57 -10.37
CA LYS A 109 -7.45 0.26 -11.05
C LYS A 109 -8.11 1.46 -11.75
N ALA A 110 -7.31 2.42 -12.19
CA ALA A 110 -7.77 3.55 -13.00
C ALA A 110 -8.49 3.12 -14.29
N ASP A 111 -8.17 1.95 -14.84
CA ASP A 111 -8.85 1.36 -16.00
C ASP A 111 -10.33 1.03 -15.78
N LYS A 112 -10.81 1.08 -14.53
CA LYS A 112 -12.18 0.69 -14.16
C LYS A 112 -13.15 1.86 -14.00
N ILE A 113 -12.70 3.11 -14.10
CA ILE A 113 -13.56 4.29 -13.98
C ILE A 113 -13.23 5.34 -15.05
N SER A 114 -14.16 6.27 -15.30
CA SER A 114 -13.95 7.33 -16.28
C SER A 114 -12.91 8.34 -15.81
N LYS A 115 -12.23 9.00 -16.76
CA LYS A 115 -11.21 10.02 -16.48
C LYS A 115 -11.71 11.12 -15.55
N THR A 116 -12.93 11.62 -15.77
CA THR A 116 -13.56 12.63 -14.91
C THR A 116 -13.72 12.16 -13.46
N LYS A 117 -14.05 10.88 -13.25
CA LYS A 117 -14.14 10.32 -11.89
C LYS A 117 -12.76 10.17 -11.25
N ILE A 118 -11.74 9.78 -12.03
CA ILE A 118 -10.35 9.72 -11.56
C ILE A 118 -9.94 11.09 -11.02
N ASP A 119 -10.12 12.14 -11.82
CA ASP A 119 -9.71 13.51 -11.45
C ASP A 119 -10.45 13.99 -10.19
N SER A 120 -11.77 13.72 -10.09
CA SER A 120 -12.58 14.02 -8.91
C SER A 120 -12.10 13.29 -7.66
N HIS A 121 -11.84 11.98 -7.75
CA HIS A 121 -11.40 11.18 -6.61
C HIS A 121 -9.98 11.58 -6.16
N ILE A 122 -9.07 11.88 -7.09
CA ILE A 122 -7.73 12.41 -6.76
C ILE A 122 -7.86 13.76 -6.04
N ALA A 123 -8.73 14.65 -6.53
CA ALA A 123 -8.96 15.94 -5.88
C ALA A 123 -9.53 15.78 -4.45
N ALA A 124 -10.38 14.78 -4.22
CA ALA A 124 -10.90 14.49 -2.89
C ALA A 124 -9.80 14.10 -1.90
N TYR A 125 -8.82 13.29 -2.32
CA TYR A 125 -7.65 12.98 -1.48
C TYR A 125 -6.80 14.21 -1.21
N LYS A 126 -6.52 15.03 -2.23
CA LYS A 126 -5.72 16.26 -2.08
C LYS A 126 -6.34 17.31 -1.15
N LYS A 127 -7.67 17.30 -0.97
CA LYS A 127 -8.36 18.26 -0.10
C LYS A 127 -8.28 17.88 1.38
N GLN A 128 -8.04 16.61 1.68
CA GLN A 128 -7.99 16.07 3.05
C GLN A 128 -6.57 15.93 3.60
N MET A 129 -5.57 16.17 2.75
CA MET A 129 -4.16 16.28 3.10
C MET A 129 -3.77 17.75 3.15
#